data_AF-A0ABC8UT22-F1
#
_entry.id   AF-A0ABC8UT22-F1
#
_cell.length_a   1.000
_cell.length_b   1.000
_cell.length_c   1.000
_cell.angle_alpha   90.00
_cell.angle_beta   90.00
_cell.angle_gamma   90.00
#
_symmetry.space_group_name_H-M   'P 1'
#
loop_
_entity.id
_entity.type
_entity.pdbx_description
1 polymer ?
#
loop_
_entity_poly.entity_id
_entity_poly.type
_entity_poly.pdbx_seq_one_letter_code
_entity_poly.pdbx_strand_id
1 'polypeptide(L)'
;MTRLLHECIAYQRALDLELDTILSQRSDVDKQLSNLHKSTELLEIVKADSDHMLSNVRSTCDLADQVRGKVRQLDLAQSRVNDTLLRIDAIVERDLPPDRCQIQRFWFGSERTVASIEETAEGIVRKRLSAAVDQRDHPAILRFIRLYSPLGLEEEGLQVYISYLKKVISMRSRLEFEQLVESMEQQQSSAAATNQNQFKDIVLAIEENNEILRSNLCGEDGIVYAICELQNECDSRGSLILKKYMEYRKLAKLTSEINTYKSNLLSVGVQGPDPREIELYLEEILQLTQLGEDYTDYMVSKIRGLSSVDPELLPRATRAFRSGNFSKVVQEITGYYVILEGFFMVENVRKAISIDEHVLDSLTTSMVDDVFYVLQSCCRRSISTSNINSVIEVLSSAVSLLGGEYNEALQQKMREPNLGAKLFMGGAGVQKTGTEIATALNNMDVSCDYALKLRHEIEDQCSEERENRAWVEVLKPKDAKTFKGHEVLLKEEERWRCVL
;
A
#
# COMPACT_ATOMS: atom_id res chain seq x y z
N MET A 1 35.60 40.34 -40.35
CA MET A 1 36.39 40.48 -39.10
C MET A 1 35.50 40.82 -37.89
N THR A 2 34.53 41.73 -38.02
CA THR A 2 33.62 42.12 -36.92
C THR A 2 32.66 41.00 -36.46
N ARG A 3 32.06 40.20 -37.34
CA ARG A 3 31.10 39.13 -36.93
C ARG A 3 31.73 38.05 -36.04
N LEU A 4 32.90 37.54 -36.43
CA LEU A 4 33.63 36.53 -35.64
C LEU A 4 34.08 37.07 -34.27
N LEU A 5 34.40 38.37 -34.19
CA LEU A 5 34.71 39.01 -32.91
C LEU A 5 33.48 39.05 -31.99
N HIS A 6 32.29 39.37 -32.51
CA HIS A 6 31.06 39.37 -31.72
C HIS A 6 30.68 37.96 -31.25
N GLU A 7 30.90 36.95 -32.08
CA GLU A 7 30.64 35.55 -31.76
C GLU A 7 31.60 35.03 -30.67
N CYS A 8 32.90 35.34 -30.76
CA CYS A 8 33.86 35.07 -29.69
C CYS A 8 33.50 35.79 -28.38
N ILE A 9 33.07 37.05 -28.44
CA ILE A 9 32.67 37.80 -27.24
C ILE A 9 31.42 37.19 -26.60
N ALA A 10 30.44 36.75 -27.41
CA ALA A 10 29.24 36.09 -26.90
C ALA A 10 29.57 34.74 -26.26
N TYR A 11 30.45 33.95 -26.88
CA TYR A 11 30.91 32.67 -26.33
C TYR A 11 31.68 32.86 -25.02
N GLN A 12 32.57 33.85 -24.96
CA GLN A 12 33.32 34.16 -23.75
C GLN A 12 32.40 34.60 -22.61
N ARG A 13 31.39 35.44 -22.89
CA ARG A 13 30.38 35.81 -21.89
C ARG A 13 29.54 34.63 -21.41
N ALA A 14 29.23 33.68 -22.28
CA ALA A 14 28.50 32.47 -21.90
C ALA A 14 29.33 31.59 -20.96
N LEU A 15 30.62 31.40 -21.26
CA LEU A 15 31.55 30.69 -20.39
C LEU A 15 31.73 31.38 -19.03
N ASP A 16 31.83 32.71 -19.02
CA ASP A 16 31.94 33.47 -17.77
C ASP A 16 30.69 33.27 -16.89
N LEU A 17 29.49 33.23 -17.50
CA LEU A 17 28.23 33.02 -16.79
C LEU A 17 28.09 31.59 -16.24
N GLU A 18 28.56 30.59 -17.00
CA GLU A 18 28.61 29.20 -16.56
C GLU A 18 29.61 29.01 -15.41
N LEU A 19 30.78 29.67 -15.49
CA LEU A 19 31.79 29.67 -14.43
C LEU A 19 31.24 30.31 -13.15
N ASP A 20 30.56 31.46 -13.24
CA ASP A 20 29.93 32.12 -12.08
C ASP A 20 28.86 31.23 -11.45
N THR A 21 28.09 30.51 -12.27
CA THR A 21 27.09 29.55 -11.79
C THR A 21 27.75 28.42 -11.00
N ILE A 22 28.81 27.81 -11.53
CA ILE A 22 29.54 26.73 -10.84
C ILE A 22 30.21 27.26 -9.55
N LEU A 23 30.79 28.45 -9.59
CA LEU A 23 31.43 29.06 -8.42
C LEU A 23 30.42 29.42 -7.32
N SER A 24 29.18 29.76 -7.68
CA SER A 24 28.12 30.06 -6.70
C SER A 24 27.76 28.83 -5.85
N GLN A 25 27.80 27.63 -6.44
CA GLN A 25 27.49 26.36 -5.78
C GLN A 25 28.52 25.96 -4.72
N ARG A 26 29.76 26.47 -4.81
CA ARG A 26 30.84 26.19 -3.84
C ARG A 26 30.44 26.51 -2.41
N SER A 27 29.70 27.61 -2.22
CA SER A 27 29.26 28.05 -0.89
C SER A 27 28.29 27.07 -0.23
N ASP A 28 27.46 26.39 -1.02
CA ASP A 28 26.51 25.41 -0.51
C ASP A 28 27.18 24.06 -0.23
N VAL A 29 28.17 23.66 -1.04
CA VAL A 29 29.02 22.50 -0.75
C VAL A 29 29.81 22.70 0.55
N ASP A 30 30.38 23.88 0.77
CA ASP A 30 31.10 24.19 2.02
C ASP A 30 30.17 24.17 3.26
N LYS A 31 28.91 24.62 3.12
CA LYS A 31 27.89 24.48 4.18
C LYS A 31 27.54 23.02 4.44
N GLN A 32 27.35 22.22 3.39
CA GLN A 32 27.05 20.79 3.52
C GLN A 32 28.21 20.05 4.19
N LEU A 33 29.46 20.30 3.80
CA LEU A 33 30.64 19.73 4.44
C LEU A 33 30.76 20.14 5.91
N SER A 34 30.48 21.41 6.24
CA SER A 34 30.48 21.89 7.63
C SER A 34 29.41 21.21 8.48
N ASN A 35 28.22 20.96 7.90
CA ASN A 35 27.15 20.23 8.59
C ASN A 35 27.52 18.76 8.79
N LEU A 36 28.14 18.14 7.79
CA LEU A 36 28.59 16.75 7.88
C LEU A 36 29.70 16.58 8.94
N HIS A 37 30.60 17.57 9.04
CA HIS A 37 31.62 17.60 10.09
C HIS A 37 31.02 17.69 11.50
N LYS A 38 29.99 18.53 11.70
CA LYS A 38 29.25 18.61 12.98
C LYS A 38 28.54 17.29 13.32
N SER A 39 27.99 16.61 12.32
CA SER A 39 27.36 15.30 12.52
C SER A 39 28.36 14.22 12.94
N THR A 40 29.62 14.31 12.50
CA THR A 40 30.69 13.39 12.94
C THR A 40 30.96 13.47 14.43
N GLU A 41 31.02 14.69 15.00
CA GLU A 41 31.20 14.87 16.46
C GLU A 41 30.02 14.27 17.26
N LEU A 42 28.79 14.44 16.76
CA LEU A 42 27.61 13.82 17.37
C LEU A 42 27.66 12.29 17.31
N LEU A 43 28.14 11.71 16.22
CA LEU A 43 28.30 10.26 16.09
C LEU A 43 29.33 9.70 17.07
N GLU A 44 30.40 10.43 17.38
CA GLU A 44 31.36 10.01 18.40
C GLU A 44 30.75 10.00 19.81
N ILE A 45 29.92 10.99 20.14
CA ILE A 45 29.19 11.04 21.41
C ILE A 45 28.19 9.89 21.51
N VAL A 46 27.39 9.65 20.47
CA VAL A 46 26.41 8.55 20.43
C VAL A 46 27.11 7.19 20.55
N LYS A 47 28.28 7.04 19.96
CA LYS A 47 29.09 5.82 20.11
C LYS A 47 29.56 5.63 21.55
N ALA A 48 30.07 6.69 22.20
CA ALA A 48 30.49 6.63 23.60
C ALA A 48 29.33 6.27 24.54
N ASP A 49 28.15 6.85 24.33
CA ASP A 49 26.95 6.54 25.10
C ASP A 49 26.49 5.08 24.87
N SER A 50 26.56 4.60 23.64
CA SER A 50 26.23 3.21 23.29
C SER A 50 27.19 2.22 23.96
N ASP A 51 28.49 2.51 23.99
CA ASP A 51 29.50 1.68 24.67
C ASP A 51 29.27 1.68 26.19
N HIS A 52 28.89 2.82 26.77
CA HIS A 52 28.53 2.93 28.19
C HIS A 52 27.25 2.14 28.52
N MET A 53 26.21 2.23 27.68
CA MET A 53 25.00 1.43 27.84
C MET A 53 25.29 -0.08 27.74
N LEU A 54 26.14 -0.49 26.80
CA LEU A 54 26.57 -1.88 26.67
C LEU A 54 27.28 -2.38 27.93
N SER A 55 28.13 -1.56 28.54
CA SER A 55 28.78 -1.87 29.81
C SER A 55 27.76 -2.04 30.94
N ASN A 56 26.77 -1.14 31.04
CA ASN A 56 25.74 -1.21 32.07
C ASN A 56 24.84 -2.44 31.92
N VAL A 57 24.46 -2.78 30.68
CA VAL A 57 23.68 -3.99 30.40
C VAL A 57 24.48 -5.24 30.79
N ARG A 58 25.77 -5.31 30.44
CA ARG A 58 26.64 -6.42 30.84
C ARG A 58 26.71 -6.57 32.36
N SER A 59 26.94 -5.49 33.11
CA SER A 59 26.95 -5.53 34.58
C SER A 59 25.59 -5.95 35.16
N THR A 60 24.49 -5.55 34.53
CA THR A 60 23.14 -5.97 34.95
C THR A 60 22.92 -7.46 34.70
N CYS A 61 23.38 -7.99 33.57
CA CYS A 61 23.34 -9.43 33.28
C CYS A 61 24.18 -10.23 34.30
N ASP A 62 25.40 -9.77 34.62
CA ASP A 62 26.26 -10.42 35.62
C ASP A 62 25.59 -10.45 37.01
N LEU A 63 24.94 -9.35 37.40
CA LEU A 63 24.17 -9.28 38.64
C LEU A 63 22.95 -10.21 38.60
N ALA A 64 22.22 -10.27 37.48
CA ALA A 64 21.08 -11.15 37.31
C ALA A 64 21.49 -12.64 37.40
N ASP A 65 22.63 -13.02 36.82
CA ASP A 65 23.19 -14.37 36.93
C ASP A 65 23.62 -14.67 38.37
N GLN A 66 24.17 -13.69 39.09
CA GLN A 66 24.51 -13.85 40.51
C GLN A 66 23.26 -14.03 41.38
N VAL A 67 22.20 -13.25 41.14
CA VAL A 67 20.90 -13.39 41.82
C VAL A 67 20.30 -14.75 41.50
N ARG A 68 20.30 -15.17 40.23
CA ARG A 68 19.83 -16.49 39.80
C ARG A 68 20.58 -17.62 40.49
N GLY A 69 21.90 -17.48 40.65
CA GLY A 69 22.73 -18.43 41.40
C GLY A 69 22.33 -18.51 42.88
N LYS A 70 22.07 -17.37 43.53
CA LYS A 70 21.59 -17.32 44.92
C LYS A 70 20.18 -17.88 45.08
N VAL A 71 19.26 -17.59 44.15
CA VAL A 71 17.90 -18.16 44.15
C VAL A 71 17.98 -19.68 44.05
N ARG A 72 18.81 -20.21 43.16
CA ARG A 72 19.02 -21.67 43.05
C ARG A 72 19.59 -22.30 44.32
N GLN A 73 20.47 -21.61 45.04
CA GLN A 73 20.96 -22.06 46.35
C GLN A 73 19.86 -22.03 47.41
N LEU A 74 19.01 -21.00 47.39
CA LEU A 74 17.85 -20.88 48.28
C LEU A 74 16.82 -21.98 48.00
N ASP A 75 16.53 -22.28 46.73
CA ASP A 75 15.65 -23.38 46.34
C ASP A 75 16.18 -24.74 46.82
N LEU A 76 17.50 -24.95 46.71
CA LEU A 76 18.17 -26.15 47.23
C LEU A 76 18.09 -26.24 48.75
N ALA A 77 18.27 -25.12 49.45
CA ALA A 77 18.12 -25.06 50.91
C ALA A 77 16.67 -25.32 51.32
N GLN A 78 15.70 -24.72 50.63
CA GLN A 78 14.27 -24.91 50.84
C GLN A 78 13.86 -26.37 50.56
N SER A 79 14.39 -26.99 49.50
CA SER A 79 14.18 -28.41 49.22
C SER A 79 14.69 -29.29 50.36
N ARG A 80 15.88 -29.00 50.91
CA ARG A 80 16.43 -29.73 52.05
C ARG A 80 15.59 -29.54 53.32
N VAL A 81 15.11 -28.32 53.56
CA VAL A 81 14.21 -28.01 54.68
C VAL A 81 12.90 -28.78 54.51
N ASN A 82 12.31 -28.78 53.32
CA ASN A 82 11.12 -29.56 53.01
C ASN A 82 11.33 -31.06 53.19
N ASP A 83 12.47 -31.60 52.77
CA ASP A 83 12.81 -33.02 52.99
C ASP A 83 12.94 -33.36 54.48
N THR A 84 13.54 -32.47 55.27
CA THR A 84 13.59 -32.62 56.73
C THR A 84 12.23 -32.46 57.38
N LEU A 85 11.38 -31.55 56.90
CA LEU A 85 10.01 -31.39 57.37
C LEU A 85 9.19 -32.63 57.05
N LEU A 86 9.31 -33.22 55.86
CA LEU A 86 8.67 -34.49 55.53
C LEU A 86 9.13 -35.63 56.44
N ARG A 87 10.40 -35.66 56.83
CA ARG A 87 10.92 -36.64 57.80
C ARG A 87 10.43 -36.37 59.21
N ILE A 88 10.32 -35.10 59.62
CA ILE A 88 9.73 -34.69 60.90
C ILE A 88 8.25 -35.01 60.92
N ASP A 89 7.50 -34.74 59.86
CA ASP A 89 6.09 -35.09 59.69
C ASP A 89 5.89 -36.62 59.78
N ALA A 90 6.76 -37.42 59.16
CA ALA A 90 6.73 -38.88 59.31
C ALA A 90 7.00 -39.37 60.76
N ILE A 91 7.74 -38.60 61.55
CA ILE A 91 8.00 -38.88 62.98
C ILE A 91 6.86 -38.33 63.86
N VAL A 92 6.32 -37.17 63.52
CA VAL A 92 5.20 -36.49 64.19
C VAL A 92 3.89 -37.25 63.98
N GLU A 93 3.68 -37.84 62.81
CA GLU A 93 2.57 -38.77 62.51
C GLU A 93 2.61 -40.03 63.40
N ARG A 94 3.75 -40.34 64.02
CA ARG A 94 3.88 -41.41 65.00
C ARG A 94 3.50 -41.00 66.43
N ASP A 95 3.53 -39.70 66.77
CA ASP A 95 3.47 -39.23 68.17
C ASP A 95 2.51 -38.04 68.44
N LEU A 96 1.70 -37.54 67.49
CA LEU A 96 0.79 -36.39 67.74
C LEU A 96 -0.70 -36.62 67.41
N PRO A 97 -1.62 -35.91 68.13
CA PRO A 97 -3.06 -36.18 68.08
C PRO A 97 -3.71 -35.80 66.74
N PRO A 98 -4.81 -36.48 66.35
CA PRO A 98 -5.33 -36.52 64.98
C PRO A 98 -5.84 -35.20 64.36
N ASP A 99 -6.03 -34.12 65.13
CA ASP A 99 -6.77 -32.94 64.65
C ASP A 99 -5.92 -31.86 63.97
N ARG A 100 -4.59 -31.87 64.07
CA ARG A 100 -3.72 -30.82 63.48
C ARG A 100 -3.01 -31.24 62.18
N CYS A 101 -2.84 -32.55 61.92
CA CYS A 101 -2.33 -33.09 60.64
C CYS A 101 -3.34 -33.00 59.49
N GLN A 102 -4.63 -32.86 59.77
CA GLN A 102 -5.64 -32.74 58.71
C GLN A 102 -5.49 -31.43 57.93
N ILE A 103 -5.21 -30.30 58.58
CA ILE A 103 -5.27 -28.97 57.94
C ILE A 103 -4.10 -28.76 56.95
N GLN A 104 -2.89 -29.21 57.29
CA GLN A 104 -1.71 -29.08 56.42
C GLN A 104 -1.78 -30.03 55.21
N ARG A 105 -2.26 -31.28 55.40
CA ARG A 105 -2.53 -32.23 54.30
C ARG A 105 -3.70 -31.78 53.42
N PHE A 106 -4.70 -31.10 54.00
CA PHE A 106 -5.81 -30.51 53.23
C PHE A 106 -5.33 -29.35 52.37
N TRP A 107 -4.46 -28.46 52.87
CA TRP A 107 -3.92 -27.33 52.12
C TRP A 107 -2.97 -27.74 50.98
N PHE A 108 -1.93 -28.55 51.24
CA PHE A 108 -1.03 -29.04 50.19
C PHE A 108 -1.69 -30.06 49.26
N GLY A 109 -2.65 -30.83 49.76
CA GLY A 109 -3.54 -31.64 48.94
C GLY A 109 -4.39 -30.77 48.02
N SER A 110 -4.95 -29.67 48.53
CA SER A 110 -5.77 -28.74 47.75
C SER A 110 -4.98 -28.07 46.62
N GLU A 111 -3.76 -27.57 46.88
CA GLU A 111 -2.92 -26.94 45.84
C GLU A 111 -2.52 -27.92 44.73
N ARG A 112 -2.14 -29.16 45.08
CA ARG A 112 -1.84 -30.20 44.08
C ARG A 112 -3.08 -30.64 43.30
N THR A 113 -4.24 -30.72 43.96
CA THR A 113 -5.49 -31.01 43.26
C THR A 113 -5.92 -29.87 42.36
N VAL A 114 -5.73 -28.60 42.75
CA VAL A 114 -6.07 -27.44 41.92
C VAL A 114 -5.19 -27.40 40.68
N ALA A 115 -3.87 -27.55 40.80
CA ALA A 115 -2.96 -27.62 39.65
C ALA A 115 -3.29 -28.79 38.71
N SER A 116 -3.62 -29.97 39.26
CA SER A 116 -4.05 -31.13 38.47
C SER A 116 -5.39 -30.91 37.76
N ILE A 117 -6.32 -30.19 38.40
CA ILE A 117 -7.62 -29.84 37.81
C ILE A 117 -7.44 -28.80 36.70
N GLU A 118 -6.56 -27.80 36.89
CA GLU A 118 -6.21 -26.80 35.88
C GLU A 118 -5.63 -27.47 34.63
N GLU A 119 -4.61 -28.34 34.78
CA GLU A 119 -4.00 -29.06 33.67
C GLU A 119 -5.03 -29.93 32.91
N THR A 120 -5.94 -30.58 33.65
CA THR A 120 -7.01 -31.39 33.07
C THR A 120 -8.05 -30.51 32.35
N ALA A 121 -8.40 -29.36 32.92
CA ALA A 121 -9.35 -28.42 32.34
C ALA A 121 -8.81 -27.78 31.06
N GLU A 122 -7.54 -27.35 31.05
CA GLU A 122 -6.87 -26.86 29.86
C GLU A 122 -6.86 -27.92 28.75
N GLY A 123 -6.49 -29.17 29.09
CA GLY A 123 -6.47 -30.28 28.15
C GLY A 123 -7.84 -30.58 27.54
N ILE A 124 -8.92 -30.46 28.31
CA ILE A 124 -10.30 -30.59 27.81
C ILE A 124 -10.65 -29.43 26.90
N VAL A 125 -10.36 -28.19 27.30
CA VAL A 125 -10.68 -26.99 26.52
C VAL A 125 -9.95 -26.98 25.18
N ARG A 126 -8.65 -27.31 25.14
CA ARG A 126 -7.87 -27.45 23.90
C ARG A 126 -8.49 -28.47 22.94
N LYS A 127 -8.81 -29.67 23.45
CA LYS A 127 -9.43 -30.73 22.63
C LYS A 127 -10.81 -30.32 22.10
N ARG A 128 -11.62 -29.66 22.93
CA ARG A 128 -12.96 -29.19 22.54
C ARG A 128 -12.90 -28.05 21.53
N LEU A 129 -11.95 -27.13 21.68
CA LEU A 129 -11.72 -26.06 20.70
C LEU A 129 -11.26 -26.66 19.36
N SER A 130 -10.29 -27.57 19.36
CA SER A 130 -9.84 -28.25 18.13
C SER A 130 -11.00 -28.93 17.42
N ALA A 131 -11.82 -29.70 18.14
CA ALA A 131 -13.00 -30.34 17.55
C ALA A 131 -14.01 -29.34 16.98
N ALA A 132 -14.22 -28.19 17.65
CA ALA A 132 -15.09 -27.13 17.16
C ALA A 132 -14.54 -26.45 15.90
N VAL A 133 -13.21 -26.25 15.84
CA VAL A 133 -12.51 -25.72 14.65
C VAL A 133 -12.64 -26.67 13.47
N ASP A 134 -12.45 -27.98 13.69
CA ASP A 134 -12.58 -29.00 12.65
C ASP A 134 -14.02 -29.07 12.10
N GLN A 135 -15.01 -28.89 12.98
CA GLN A 135 -16.43 -28.80 12.62
C GLN A 135 -16.86 -27.43 12.09
N ARG A 136 -15.97 -26.43 12.14
CA ARG A 136 -16.25 -25.02 11.82
C ARG A 136 -17.45 -24.44 12.59
N ASP A 137 -17.69 -24.92 13.81
CA ASP A 137 -18.76 -24.43 14.68
C ASP A 137 -18.34 -23.10 15.34
N HIS A 138 -18.61 -21.99 14.66
CA HIS A 138 -18.22 -20.65 15.10
C HIS A 138 -18.74 -20.30 16.52
N PRO A 139 -20.02 -20.51 16.86
CA PRO A 139 -20.50 -20.33 18.23
C PRO A 139 -19.74 -21.13 19.28
N ALA A 140 -19.43 -22.40 19.01
CA ALA A 140 -18.66 -23.22 19.94
C ALA A 140 -17.20 -22.74 20.07
N ILE A 141 -16.57 -22.36 18.95
CA ILE A 141 -15.23 -21.77 18.92
C ILE A 141 -15.19 -20.52 19.81
N LEU A 142 -16.12 -19.57 19.62
CA LEU A 142 -16.21 -18.36 20.45
C LEU A 142 -16.41 -18.67 21.93
N ARG A 143 -17.21 -19.69 22.24
CA ARG A 143 -17.44 -20.10 23.63
C ARG A 143 -16.16 -20.62 24.27
N PHE A 144 -15.41 -21.47 23.57
CA PHE A 144 -14.18 -22.05 24.11
C PHE A 144 -13.03 -21.05 24.12
N ILE A 145 -12.94 -20.15 23.14
CA ILE A 145 -11.84 -19.16 23.07
C ILE A 145 -11.88 -18.16 24.22
N ARG A 146 -13.08 -17.80 24.70
CA ARG A 146 -13.26 -16.94 25.87
C ARG A 146 -12.72 -17.56 27.16
N LEU A 147 -12.55 -18.88 27.20
CA LEU A 147 -11.98 -19.58 28.36
C LEU A 147 -10.44 -19.55 28.36
N TYR A 148 -9.78 -19.17 27.26
CA TYR A 148 -8.32 -19.15 27.19
C TYR A 148 -7.70 -18.03 28.04
N SER A 149 -8.35 -16.87 28.14
CA SER A 149 -7.88 -15.77 28.99
C SER A 149 -7.89 -16.10 30.49
N PRO A 150 -9.00 -16.61 31.08
CA PRO A 150 -9.00 -17.11 32.46
C PRO A 150 -7.99 -18.22 32.74
N LEU A 151 -7.59 -18.99 31.72
CA LEU A 151 -6.62 -20.08 31.82
C LEU A 151 -5.16 -19.62 31.60
N GLY A 152 -4.92 -18.33 31.31
CA GLY A 152 -3.56 -17.82 31.02
C GLY A 152 -2.98 -18.31 29.68
N LEU A 153 -3.82 -18.77 28.76
CA LEU A 153 -3.43 -19.34 27.46
C LEU A 153 -3.67 -18.38 26.29
N GLU A 154 -3.71 -17.07 26.53
CA GLU A 154 -4.15 -16.08 25.54
C GLU A 154 -3.38 -16.15 24.21
N GLU A 155 -2.06 -16.34 24.24
CA GLU A 155 -1.23 -16.45 23.04
C GLU A 155 -1.57 -17.69 22.20
N GLU A 156 -1.76 -18.85 22.85
CA GLU A 156 -2.14 -20.10 22.18
C GLU A 156 -3.55 -19.95 21.56
N GLY A 157 -4.47 -19.36 22.31
CA GLY A 157 -5.83 -19.07 21.84
C GLY A 157 -5.82 -18.16 20.62
N LEU A 158 -5.05 -17.08 20.67
CA LEU A 158 -4.91 -16.12 19.58
C LEU A 158 -4.45 -16.84 18.30
N GLN A 159 -3.40 -17.66 18.38
CA GLN A 159 -2.89 -18.41 17.22
C GLN A 159 -3.95 -19.34 16.62
N VAL A 160 -4.65 -20.12 17.46
CA VAL A 160 -5.68 -21.05 16.99
C VAL A 160 -6.85 -20.31 16.34
N TYR A 161 -7.31 -19.22 16.97
CA TYR A 161 -8.45 -18.45 16.49
C TYR A 161 -8.16 -17.70 15.19
N ILE A 162 -7.01 -17.04 15.09
CA ILE A 162 -6.60 -16.36 13.87
C ILE A 162 -6.32 -17.37 12.74
N SER A 163 -5.75 -18.53 13.06
CA SER A 163 -5.59 -19.63 12.08
C SER A 163 -6.94 -20.11 11.54
N TYR A 164 -7.97 -20.19 12.38
CA TYR A 164 -9.34 -20.49 11.94
C TYR A 164 -9.89 -19.39 11.02
N LEU A 165 -9.81 -18.11 11.40
CA LEU A 165 -10.30 -17.00 10.58
C LEU A 165 -9.60 -16.96 9.21
N LYS A 166 -8.27 -17.13 9.21
CA LYS A 166 -7.45 -17.21 7.99
C LYS A 166 -7.89 -18.35 7.08
N LYS A 167 -8.18 -19.54 7.63
CA LYS A 167 -8.70 -20.68 6.86
C LYS A 167 -10.07 -20.38 6.23
N VAL A 168 -10.96 -19.70 6.95
CA VAL A 168 -12.29 -19.32 6.44
C VAL A 168 -12.16 -18.34 5.27
N ILE A 169 -11.35 -17.28 5.44
CA ILE A 169 -11.09 -16.29 4.39
C ILE A 169 -10.42 -16.96 3.18
N SER A 170 -9.37 -17.77 3.40
CA SER A 170 -8.65 -18.44 2.31
C SER A 170 -9.54 -19.35 1.47
N MET A 171 -10.47 -20.07 2.11
CA MET A 171 -11.45 -20.91 1.41
C MET A 171 -12.36 -20.08 0.51
N ARG A 172 -12.86 -18.94 0.99
CA ARG A 172 -13.75 -18.06 0.22
C ARG A 172 -13.00 -17.37 -0.92
N SER A 173 -11.83 -16.78 -0.65
CA SER A 173 -10.97 -16.18 -1.66
C SER A 173 -10.61 -17.16 -2.78
N ARG A 174 -10.40 -18.45 -2.45
CA ARG A 174 -10.16 -19.50 -3.45
C ARG A 174 -11.37 -19.72 -4.35
N LEU A 175 -12.57 -19.83 -3.79
CA LEU A 175 -13.80 -20.04 -4.58
C LEU A 175 -14.10 -18.86 -5.49
N GLU A 176 -13.97 -17.63 -4.98
CA GLU A 176 -14.18 -16.43 -5.78
C GLU A 176 -13.11 -16.27 -6.87
N PHE A 177 -11.86 -16.70 -6.60
CA PHE A 177 -10.81 -16.75 -7.61
C PHE A 177 -11.08 -17.79 -8.71
N GLU A 178 -11.54 -18.99 -8.35
CA GLU A 178 -11.92 -20.02 -9.32
C GLU A 178 -13.04 -19.53 -10.24
N GLN A 179 -14.07 -18.90 -9.67
CA GLN A 179 -15.15 -18.26 -10.43
C GLN A 179 -14.66 -17.11 -11.33
N LEU A 180 -13.71 -16.30 -10.84
CA LEU A 180 -13.09 -15.23 -11.62
C LEU A 180 -12.40 -15.83 -12.85
N VAL A 181 -11.56 -16.85 -12.66
CA VAL A 181 -10.81 -17.49 -13.76
C VAL A 181 -11.77 -18.06 -14.81
N GLU A 182 -12.84 -18.75 -14.40
CA GLU A 182 -13.87 -19.27 -15.31
C GLU A 182 -14.62 -18.15 -16.05
N SER A 183 -14.94 -17.05 -15.35
CA SER A 183 -15.72 -15.94 -15.91
C SER A 183 -14.89 -14.99 -16.79
N MET A 184 -13.57 -14.94 -16.59
CA MET A 184 -12.64 -14.18 -17.44
C MET A 184 -12.57 -14.77 -18.86
N GLU A 185 -12.76 -16.09 -19.01
CA GLU A 185 -12.93 -16.75 -20.31
C GLU A 185 -14.22 -16.30 -21.02
N GLN A 186 -15.21 -15.83 -20.26
CA GLN A 186 -16.53 -15.38 -20.73
C GLN A 186 -16.69 -13.85 -20.76
N GLN A 187 -15.63 -13.07 -20.46
CA GLN A 187 -15.60 -11.60 -20.43
C GLN A 187 -16.63 -10.93 -19.50
N GLN A 188 -17.09 -11.61 -18.44
CA GLN A 188 -18.19 -11.12 -17.58
C GLN A 188 -17.78 -10.73 -16.15
N SER A 189 -16.53 -10.96 -15.73
CA SER A 189 -16.07 -10.70 -14.37
C SER A 189 -14.98 -9.63 -14.29
N SER A 190 -15.04 -8.83 -13.21
CA SER A 190 -14.03 -7.82 -12.88
C SER A 190 -13.10 -8.34 -11.79
N ALA A 191 -11.79 -8.35 -12.06
CA ALA A 191 -10.76 -8.67 -11.06
C ALA A 191 -10.80 -7.71 -9.87
N ALA A 192 -11.25 -6.47 -10.07
CA ALA A 192 -11.42 -5.48 -9.00
C ALA A 192 -12.51 -5.90 -8.01
N ALA A 193 -13.62 -6.47 -8.48
CA ALA A 193 -14.69 -6.96 -7.62
C ALA A 193 -14.22 -8.14 -6.73
N THR A 194 -13.43 -9.07 -7.27
CA THR A 194 -12.87 -10.19 -6.49
C THR A 194 -11.87 -9.71 -5.43
N ASN A 195 -10.96 -8.79 -5.79
CA ASN A 195 -10.07 -8.17 -4.80
C ASN A 195 -10.86 -7.41 -3.72
N GLN A 196 -11.93 -6.70 -4.11
CA GLN A 196 -12.74 -5.91 -3.18
C GLN A 196 -13.42 -6.80 -2.15
N ASN A 197 -13.97 -7.93 -2.58
CA ASN A 197 -14.56 -8.92 -1.68
C ASN A 197 -13.52 -9.48 -0.71
N GLN A 198 -12.32 -9.83 -1.20
CA GLN A 198 -11.25 -10.32 -0.35
C GLN A 198 -10.83 -9.28 0.70
N PHE A 199 -10.64 -8.01 0.32
CA PHE A 199 -10.28 -6.94 1.26
C PHE A 199 -11.39 -6.71 2.27
N LYS A 200 -12.64 -6.73 1.82
CA LYS A 200 -13.82 -6.61 2.69
C LYS A 200 -13.87 -7.74 3.71
N ASP A 201 -13.60 -8.98 3.31
CA ASP A 201 -13.60 -10.13 4.21
C ASP A 201 -12.52 -10.03 5.29
N ILE A 202 -11.32 -9.55 4.93
CA ILE A 202 -10.24 -9.30 5.89
C ILE A 202 -10.63 -8.19 6.86
N VAL A 203 -11.12 -7.05 6.35
CA VAL A 203 -11.52 -5.91 7.17
C VAL A 203 -12.64 -6.29 8.14
N LEU A 204 -13.69 -6.98 7.66
CA LEU A 204 -14.80 -7.45 8.50
C LEU A 204 -14.32 -8.44 9.57
N ALA A 205 -13.42 -9.36 9.22
CA ALA A 205 -12.88 -10.31 10.20
C ALA A 205 -12.11 -9.60 11.32
N ILE A 206 -11.47 -8.46 11.06
CA ILE A 206 -10.83 -7.66 12.11
C ILE A 206 -11.86 -6.86 12.91
N GLU A 207 -12.82 -6.20 12.26
CA GLU A 207 -13.79 -5.35 12.96
C GLU A 207 -14.76 -6.15 13.84
N GLU A 208 -15.32 -7.25 13.33
CA GLU A 208 -16.31 -8.03 14.06
C GLU A 208 -15.71 -8.81 15.24
N ASN A 209 -14.42 -9.12 15.17
CA ASN A 209 -13.72 -9.86 16.23
C ASN A 209 -12.87 -8.95 17.12
N ASN A 210 -12.92 -7.63 16.90
CA ASN A 210 -12.15 -6.64 17.65
C ASN A 210 -12.38 -6.75 19.17
N GLU A 211 -13.63 -6.90 19.60
CA GLU A 211 -13.96 -7.05 21.04
C GLU A 211 -13.30 -8.29 21.63
N ILE A 212 -13.42 -9.46 20.97
CA ILE A 212 -12.84 -10.72 21.44
C ILE A 212 -11.32 -10.66 21.49
N LEU A 213 -10.68 -10.05 20.49
CA LEU A 213 -9.23 -9.86 20.48
C LEU A 213 -8.80 -8.96 21.65
N ARG A 214 -9.51 -7.85 21.85
CA ARG A 214 -9.18 -6.87 22.88
C ARG A 214 -9.44 -7.36 24.31
N SER A 215 -10.49 -8.14 24.53
CA SER A 215 -10.90 -8.58 25.87
C SER A 215 -10.37 -9.96 26.28
N ASN A 216 -10.05 -10.83 25.32
CA ASN A 216 -9.75 -12.25 25.61
C ASN A 216 -8.46 -12.78 24.98
N LEU A 217 -7.81 -12.06 24.05
CA LEU A 217 -6.68 -12.59 23.28
C LEU A 217 -5.58 -11.54 23.10
N CYS A 218 -4.83 -11.26 24.17
CA CYS A 218 -3.64 -10.39 24.15
C CYS A 218 -3.92 -8.91 23.80
N GLY A 219 -5.14 -8.42 24.00
CA GLY A 219 -5.43 -6.98 23.88
C GLY A 219 -5.20 -6.41 22.48
N GLU A 220 -4.60 -5.22 22.40
CA GLU A 220 -4.32 -4.58 21.11
C GLU A 220 -3.16 -5.23 20.34
N ASP A 221 -2.22 -5.88 21.03
CA ASP A 221 -1.16 -6.67 20.38
C ASP A 221 -1.77 -7.84 19.59
N GLY A 222 -2.83 -8.44 20.12
CA GLY A 222 -3.62 -9.47 19.42
C GLY A 222 -4.27 -8.96 18.14
N ILE A 223 -4.73 -7.69 18.12
CA ILE A 223 -5.28 -7.06 16.92
C ILE A 223 -4.20 -6.88 15.86
N VAL A 224 -3.01 -6.40 16.24
CA VAL A 224 -1.88 -6.24 15.31
C VAL A 224 -1.44 -7.59 14.74
N TYR A 225 -1.38 -8.62 15.57
CA TYR A 225 -1.08 -9.98 15.14
C TYR A 225 -2.13 -10.48 14.13
N ALA A 226 -3.42 -10.32 14.43
CA ALA A 226 -4.52 -10.70 13.55
C ALA A 226 -4.40 -10.00 12.18
N ILE A 227 -4.17 -8.69 12.19
CA ILE A 227 -4.00 -7.90 10.96
C ILE A 227 -2.83 -8.44 10.13
N CYS A 228 -1.68 -8.72 10.74
CA CYS A 228 -0.51 -9.24 10.03
C CYS A 228 -0.77 -10.63 9.44
N GLU A 229 -1.42 -11.52 10.21
CA GLU A 229 -1.69 -12.88 9.76
C GLU A 229 -2.73 -12.95 8.65
N LEU A 230 -3.76 -12.10 8.70
CA LEU A 230 -4.74 -11.98 7.62
C LEU A 230 -4.17 -11.27 6.39
N GLN A 231 -3.24 -10.32 6.57
CA GLN A 231 -2.52 -9.69 5.47
C GLN A 231 -1.71 -10.71 4.64
N ASN A 232 -1.20 -11.77 5.27
CA ASN A 232 -0.53 -12.86 4.53
C ASN A 232 -1.47 -13.52 3.49
N GLU A 233 -2.78 -13.56 3.74
CA GLU A 233 -3.75 -14.09 2.77
C GLU A 233 -3.94 -13.13 1.58
N CYS A 234 -3.94 -11.82 1.84
CA CYS A 234 -3.90 -10.79 0.80
C CYS A 234 -2.62 -10.91 -0.05
N ASP A 235 -1.45 -11.01 0.61
CA ASP A 235 -0.15 -11.18 -0.04
C ASP A 235 -0.07 -12.43 -0.91
N SER A 236 -0.81 -13.49 -0.56
CA SER A 236 -0.91 -14.71 -1.36
C SER A 236 -1.94 -14.58 -2.49
N ARG A 237 -3.22 -14.44 -2.15
CA ARG A 237 -4.34 -14.51 -3.10
C ARG A 237 -4.54 -13.21 -3.88
N GLY A 238 -4.46 -12.05 -3.23
CA GLY A 238 -4.59 -10.75 -3.90
C GLY A 238 -3.51 -10.58 -4.96
N SER A 239 -2.28 -10.99 -4.65
CA SER A 239 -1.17 -10.99 -5.62
C SER A 239 -1.43 -11.91 -6.80
N LEU A 240 -2.04 -13.08 -6.57
CA LEU A 240 -2.37 -14.03 -7.63
C LEU A 240 -3.48 -13.50 -8.54
N ILE A 241 -4.50 -12.84 -7.97
CA ILE A 241 -5.59 -12.18 -8.73
C ILE A 241 -4.99 -11.12 -9.67
N LEU A 242 -4.13 -10.24 -9.15
CA LEU A 242 -3.49 -9.20 -9.96
C LEU A 242 -2.59 -9.80 -11.06
N LYS A 243 -1.78 -10.81 -10.74
CA LYS A 243 -0.97 -11.52 -11.75
C LYS A 243 -1.82 -12.14 -12.85
N LYS A 244 -2.93 -12.78 -12.47
CA LYS A 244 -3.84 -13.38 -13.44
C LYS A 244 -4.51 -12.34 -14.34
N TYR A 245 -4.86 -11.18 -13.80
CA TYR A 245 -5.33 -10.04 -14.58
C TYR A 245 -4.26 -9.56 -15.59
N MET A 246 -3.02 -9.38 -15.15
CA MET A 246 -1.92 -8.95 -16.04
C MET A 246 -1.67 -9.95 -17.18
N GLU A 247 -1.75 -11.25 -16.89
CA GLU A 247 -1.66 -12.32 -17.90
C GLU A 247 -2.83 -12.29 -18.88
N TYR A 248 -4.06 -12.13 -18.37
CA TYR A 248 -5.27 -12.08 -19.17
C TYR A 248 -5.27 -10.92 -20.17
N ARG A 249 -4.94 -9.72 -19.70
CA ARG A 249 -4.79 -8.52 -20.53
C ARG A 249 -3.49 -8.48 -21.32
N LYS A 250 -2.56 -9.42 -21.07
CA LYS A 250 -1.25 -9.52 -21.73
C LYS A 250 -0.46 -8.21 -21.65
N LEU A 251 -0.49 -7.54 -20.49
CA LEU A 251 0.06 -6.19 -20.32
C LEU A 251 1.55 -6.10 -20.67
N ALA A 252 2.33 -7.14 -20.35
CA ALA A 252 3.74 -7.23 -20.72
C ALA A 252 3.97 -7.23 -22.24
N LYS A 253 3.11 -7.93 -22.99
CA LYS A 253 3.19 -7.93 -24.46
C LYS A 253 2.80 -6.57 -25.02
N LEU A 254 1.70 -6.00 -24.53
CA LEU A 254 1.18 -4.71 -24.96
C LEU A 254 2.21 -3.58 -24.74
N THR A 255 2.82 -3.51 -23.57
CA THR A 255 3.87 -2.50 -23.28
C THR A 255 5.14 -2.72 -24.11
N SER A 256 5.51 -3.96 -24.41
CA SER A 256 6.60 -4.26 -25.36
C SER A 256 6.28 -3.78 -26.78
N GLU A 257 5.04 -3.97 -27.24
CA GLU A 257 4.56 -3.47 -28.53
C GLU A 257 4.60 -1.94 -28.58
N ILE A 258 4.16 -1.26 -27.51
CA ILE A 258 4.23 0.21 -27.36
C ILE A 258 5.67 0.72 -27.40
N ASN A 259 6.59 0.08 -26.67
CA ASN A 259 7.99 0.50 -26.64
C ASN A 259 8.66 0.30 -28.00
N THR A 260 8.34 -0.81 -28.68
CA THR A 260 8.79 -1.07 -30.05
C THR A 260 8.25 -0.04 -31.03
N TYR A 261 6.96 0.32 -30.91
CA TYR A 261 6.34 1.38 -31.70
C TYR A 261 7.04 2.72 -31.48
N LYS A 262 7.27 3.13 -30.22
CA LYS A 262 8.01 4.36 -29.88
C LYS A 262 9.40 4.40 -30.53
N SER A 263 10.13 3.28 -30.54
CA SER A 263 11.46 3.22 -31.17
C SER A 263 11.43 3.30 -32.70
N ASN A 264 10.30 2.95 -33.32
CA ASN A 264 10.13 2.82 -34.77
C ASN A 264 9.29 3.95 -35.38
N LEU A 265 9.05 5.05 -34.65
CA LEU A 265 8.23 6.21 -35.08
C LEU A 265 8.63 6.80 -36.45
N LEU A 266 9.86 6.56 -36.91
CA LEU A 266 10.38 7.01 -38.21
C LEU A 266 10.06 6.06 -39.38
N SER A 267 9.50 4.88 -39.11
CA SER A 267 9.18 3.89 -40.15
C SER A 267 7.72 3.99 -40.58
N VAL A 268 7.52 4.21 -41.88
CA VAL A 268 6.20 4.43 -42.49
C VAL A 268 5.39 3.12 -42.45
N GLY A 269 4.22 3.15 -41.80
CA GLY A 269 3.24 2.06 -41.82
C GLY A 269 3.12 1.22 -40.54
N VAL A 270 3.81 1.57 -39.44
CA VAL A 270 3.58 0.92 -38.15
C VAL A 270 2.36 1.56 -37.48
N GLN A 271 1.27 0.81 -37.37
CA GLN A 271 0.09 1.22 -36.61
C GLN A 271 0.26 0.75 -35.16
N GLY A 272 0.23 1.69 -34.21
CA GLY A 272 0.27 1.37 -32.78
C GLY A 272 -1.02 0.70 -32.29
N PRO A 273 -1.06 0.22 -31.04
CA PRO A 273 -2.28 -0.29 -30.41
C PRO A 273 -3.43 0.74 -30.45
N ASP A 274 -4.68 0.27 -30.52
CA ASP A 274 -5.86 1.16 -30.53
C ASP A 274 -5.97 1.93 -29.19
N PRO A 275 -5.91 3.27 -29.19
CA PRO A 275 -6.05 4.07 -27.97
C PRO A 275 -7.31 3.79 -27.15
N ARG A 276 -8.40 3.33 -27.78
CA ARG A 276 -9.65 2.98 -27.07
C ARG A 276 -9.50 1.74 -26.21
N GLU A 277 -8.73 0.75 -26.69
CA GLU A 277 -8.44 -0.45 -25.92
C GLU A 277 -7.52 -0.12 -24.74
N ILE A 278 -6.56 0.79 -24.95
CA ILE A 278 -5.68 1.29 -23.89
C ILE A 278 -6.49 1.98 -22.79
N GLU A 279 -7.45 2.84 -23.15
CA GLU A 279 -8.31 3.54 -22.18
C GLU A 279 -9.07 2.58 -21.27
N LEU A 280 -9.65 1.51 -21.83
CA LEU A 280 -10.32 0.47 -21.05
C LEU A 280 -9.37 -0.17 -20.02
N TYR A 281 -8.13 -0.47 -20.43
CA TYR A 281 -7.14 -1.05 -19.51
C TYR A 281 -6.67 -0.07 -18.45
N LEU A 282 -6.58 1.23 -18.77
CA LEU A 282 -6.28 2.26 -17.80
C LEU A 282 -7.36 2.34 -16.72
N GLU A 283 -8.63 2.33 -17.09
CA GLU A 283 -9.75 2.34 -16.13
C GLU A 283 -9.76 1.11 -15.22
N GLU A 284 -9.51 -0.08 -15.78
CA GLU A 284 -9.43 -1.32 -14.99
C GLU A 284 -8.24 -1.32 -14.02
N ILE A 285 -7.06 -0.87 -14.47
CA ILE A 285 -5.87 -0.79 -13.61
C ILE A 285 -6.07 0.27 -12.51
N LEU A 286 -6.71 1.39 -12.83
CA LEU A 286 -7.04 2.43 -11.84
C LEU A 286 -7.93 1.88 -10.73
N GLN A 287 -9.01 1.16 -11.07
CA GLN A 287 -9.86 0.52 -10.08
C GLN A 287 -9.10 -0.46 -9.19
N LEU A 288 -8.19 -1.26 -9.77
CA LEU A 288 -7.37 -2.22 -9.03
C LEU A 288 -6.36 -1.55 -8.09
N THR A 289 -5.68 -0.51 -8.57
CA THR A 289 -4.65 0.21 -7.81
C THR A 289 -5.26 1.05 -6.70
N GLN A 290 -6.34 1.80 -7.00
CA GLN A 290 -7.12 2.54 -6.01
C GLN A 290 -7.52 1.62 -4.87
N LEU A 291 -8.28 0.57 -5.17
CA LEU A 291 -8.80 -0.37 -4.20
C LEU A 291 -7.70 -1.00 -3.32
N GLY A 292 -6.52 -1.29 -3.87
CA GLY A 292 -5.39 -1.82 -3.12
C GLY A 292 -4.75 -0.82 -2.15
N GLU A 293 -4.53 0.42 -2.61
CA GLU A 293 -3.97 1.51 -1.80
C GLU A 293 -4.94 1.93 -0.70
N ASP A 294 -6.19 2.07 -1.08
CA ASP A 294 -7.31 2.29 -0.19
C ASP A 294 -7.23 1.23 0.95
N TYR A 295 -7.18 -0.08 0.64
CA TYR A 295 -7.24 -1.13 1.66
C TYR A 295 -6.02 -1.04 2.60
N THR A 296 -4.86 -0.78 2.01
CA THR A 296 -3.60 -0.59 2.72
C THR A 296 -3.68 0.57 3.70
N ASP A 297 -4.20 1.72 3.25
CA ASP A 297 -4.35 2.92 4.07
C ASP A 297 -5.32 2.69 5.24
N TYR A 298 -6.44 2.01 5.02
CA TYR A 298 -7.37 1.66 6.09
C TYR A 298 -6.69 0.81 7.16
N MET A 299 -6.03 -0.28 6.75
CA MET A 299 -5.39 -1.22 7.69
C MET A 299 -4.22 -0.55 8.44
N VAL A 300 -3.41 0.25 7.74
CA VAL A 300 -2.33 1.03 8.36
C VAL A 300 -2.87 2.08 9.32
N SER A 301 -3.97 2.75 8.97
CA SER A 301 -4.64 3.72 9.84
C SER A 301 -5.19 3.02 11.10
N LYS A 302 -5.82 1.85 10.96
CA LYS A 302 -6.29 1.03 12.08
C LYS A 302 -5.15 0.65 13.02
N ILE A 303 -4.02 0.17 12.46
CA ILE A 303 -2.82 -0.15 13.23
C ILE A 303 -2.32 1.07 14.01
N ARG A 304 -2.22 2.24 13.36
CA ARG A 304 -1.77 3.51 13.98
C ARG A 304 -2.71 4.06 15.04
N GLY A 305 -4.00 3.70 14.99
CA GLY A 305 -4.99 4.10 15.98
C GLY A 305 -4.93 3.33 17.30
N LEU A 306 -4.14 2.24 17.37
CA LEU A 306 -3.95 1.46 18.59
C LEU A 306 -2.94 2.15 19.52
N SER A 307 -3.22 2.19 20.82
CA SER A 307 -2.52 3.00 21.82
C SER A 307 -1.70 2.19 22.83
N SER A 308 -2.07 0.93 23.06
CA SER A 308 -1.46 0.00 24.03
C SER A 308 -0.83 -1.19 23.31
N VAL A 309 0.04 -0.90 22.34
CA VAL A 309 0.74 -1.91 21.53
C VAL A 309 2.23 -1.85 21.81
N ASP A 310 2.91 -2.99 21.76
CA ASP A 310 4.37 -3.06 21.79
C ASP A 310 4.98 -2.14 20.69
N PRO A 311 5.87 -1.19 21.07
CA PRO A 311 6.53 -0.29 20.12
C PRO A 311 7.22 -0.96 18.93
N GLU A 312 7.64 -2.22 19.03
CA GLU A 312 8.28 -2.95 17.92
C GLU A 312 7.27 -3.55 16.93
N LEU A 313 6.03 -3.81 17.35
CA LEU A 313 5.02 -4.44 16.52
C LEU A 313 4.44 -3.48 15.48
N LEU A 314 4.28 -2.20 15.83
CA LEU A 314 3.70 -1.18 14.94
C LEU A 314 4.54 -0.94 13.66
N PRO A 315 5.88 -0.72 13.73
CA PRO A 315 6.71 -0.57 12.54
C PRO A 315 6.79 -1.86 11.71
N ARG A 316 6.77 -3.03 12.37
CA ARG A 316 6.78 -4.33 11.68
C ARG A 316 5.49 -4.54 10.89
N ALA A 317 4.34 -4.29 11.50
CA ALA A 317 3.03 -4.44 10.87
C ALA A 317 2.87 -3.48 9.68
N THR A 318 3.18 -2.20 9.88
CA THR A 318 3.11 -1.21 8.79
C THR A 318 4.09 -1.51 7.65
N ARG A 319 5.27 -2.07 7.95
CA ARG A 319 6.22 -2.55 6.93
C ARG A 319 5.69 -3.74 6.15
N ALA A 320 4.97 -4.67 6.80
CA ALA A 320 4.39 -5.83 6.13
C ALA A 320 3.43 -5.42 4.99
N PHE A 321 2.62 -4.38 5.18
CA PHE A 321 1.77 -3.84 4.12
C PHE A 321 2.58 -3.18 3.00
N ARG A 322 3.54 -2.32 3.36
CA ARG A 322 4.29 -1.53 2.36
C ARG A 322 5.27 -2.36 1.53
N SER A 323 5.82 -3.42 2.10
CA SER A 323 6.86 -4.26 1.46
C SER A 323 6.43 -5.70 1.21
N GLY A 324 5.16 -6.00 1.48
CA GLY A 324 4.52 -7.29 1.24
C GLY A 324 4.47 -7.64 -0.25
N ASN A 325 4.13 -8.90 -0.53
CA ASN A 325 4.06 -9.40 -1.89
C ASN A 325 2.95 -8.69 -2.69
N PHE A 326 1.82 -8.39 -2.06
CA PHE A 326 0.71 -7.68 -2.71
C PHE A 326 1.15 -6.29 -3.18
N SER A 327 1.78 -5.51 -2.30
CA SER A 327 2.32 -4.17 -2.63
C SER A 327 3.30 -4.22 -3.80
N LYS A 328 4.18 -5.23 -3.87
CA LYS A 328 5.11 -5.39 -5.00
C LYS A 328 4.37 -5.62 -6.32
N VAL A 329 3.30 -6.41 -6.32
CA VAL A 329 2.49 -6.65 -7.52
C VAL A 329 1.65 -5.42 -7.88
N VAL A 330 1.17 -4.65 -6.90
CA VAL A 330 0.52 -3.34 -7.13
C VAL A 330 1.50 -2.36 -7.78
N GLN A 331 2.76 -2.34 -7.36
CA GLN A 331 3.81 -1.53 -8.00
C GLN A 331 4.09 -2.00 -9.44
N GLU A 332 4.10 -3.31 -9.69
CA GLU A 332 4.28 -3.88 -11.03
C GLU A 332 3.14 -3.46 -11.99
N ILE A 333 1.88 -3.62 -11.57
CA ILE A 333 0.72 -3.20 -12.39
C ILE A 333 0.69 -1.68 -12.60
N THR A 334 1.11 -0.90 -11.61
CA THR A 334 1.30 0.55 -11.74
C THR A 334 2.39 0.89 -12.75
N GLY A 335 3.45 0.10 -12.84
CA GLY A 335 4.48 0.24 -13.87
C GLY A 335 3.92 0.07 -15.28
N TYR A 336 3.02 -0.89 -15.49
CA TYR A 336 2.30 -1.02 -16.77
C TYR A 336 1.40 0.19 -17.03
N TYR A 337 0.65 0.65 -16.02
CA TYR A 337 -0.19 1.85 -16.12
C TYR A 337 0.58 3.06 -16.66
N VAL A 338 1.76 3.37 -16.09
CA VAL A 338 2.56 4.54 -16.50
C VAL A 338 2.93 4.49 -17.98
N ILE A 339 3.30 3.31 -18.50
CA ILE A 339 3.65 3.15 -19.91
C ILE A 339 2.41 3.34 -20.81
N LEU A 340 1.28 2.74 -20.42
CA LEU A 340 0.01 2.85 -21.14
C LEU A 340 -0.52 4.28 -21.15
N GLU A 341 -0.52 4.94 -20.00
CA GLU A 341 -0.99 6.31 -19.81
C GLU A 341 -0.14 7.29 -20.61
N GLY A 342 1.20 7.12 -20.58
CA GLY A 342 2.11 7.92 -21.38
C GLY A 342 1.92 7.73 -22.89
N PHE A 343 1.65 6.50 -23.35
CA PHE A 343 1.31 6.24 -24.76
C PHE A 343 -0.02 6.88 -25.14
N PHE A 344 -1.07 6.66 -24.33
CA PHE A 344 -2.39 7.24 -24.54
C PHE A 344 -2.33 8.77 -24.62
N MET A 345 -1.59 9.40 -23.71
CA MET A 345 -1.43 10.86 -23.67
C MET A 345 -0.79 11.39 -24.96
N VAL A 346 0.34 10.79 -25.38
CA VAL A 346 1.06 11.21 -26.59
C VAL A 346 0.19 11.08 -27.83
N GLU A 347 -0.47 9.93 -28.04
CA GLU A 347 -1.27 9.71 -29.24
C GLU A 347 -2.51 10.61 -29.29
N ASN A 348 -3.18 10.85 -28.16
CA ASN A 348 -4.33 11.73 -28.12
C ASN A 348 -3.95 13.21 -28.29
N VAL A 349 -2.79 13.65 -27.77
CA VAL A 349 -2.28 15.01 -28.02
C VAL A 349 -1.93 15.19 -29.50
N ARG A 350 -1.23 14.23 -30.12
CA ARG A 350 -0.94 14.25 -31.57
C ARG A 350 -2.21 14.33 -32.40
N LYS A 351 -3.21 13.52 -32.03
CA LYS A 351 -4.51 13.52 -32.69
C LYS A 351 -5.19 14.87 -32.56
N ALA A 352 -5.25 15.45 -31.35
CA ALA A 352 -5.82 16.78 -31.11
C ALA A 352 -5.15 17.86 -31.96
N ILE A 353 -3.81 17.83 -32.09
CA ILE A 353 -3.07 18.74 -32.98
C ILE A 353 -3.44 18.51 -34.46
N SER A 354 -3.62 17.25 -34.88
CA SER A 354 -3.88 16.90 -36.27
C SER A 354 -5.29 17.25 -36.76
N ILE A 355 -6.29 17.20 -35.87
CA ILE A 355 -7.70 17.49 -36.18
C ILE A 355 -8.07 18.95 -35.88
N ASP A 356 -7.07 19.78 -35.59
CA ASP A 356 -7.27 21.15 -35.16
C ASP A 356 -8.18 21.95 -36.11
N GLU A 357 -9.22 22.53 -35.53
CA GLU A 357 -10.26 23.27 -36.26
C GLU A 357 -10.36 24.72 -35.78
N HIS A 358 -10.68 25.62 -36.71
CA HIS A 358 -11.00 27.01 -36.37
C HIS A 358 -12.42 27.08 -35.83
N VAL A 359 -12.57 27.53 -34.60
CA VAL A 359 -13.87 27.67 -33.94
C VAL A 359 -14.48 29.01 -34.33
N LEU A 360 -15.69 28.99 -34.92
CA LEU A 360 -16.41 30.22 -35.29
C LEU A 360 -16.61 31.10 -34.05
N ASP A 361 -16.35 32.40 -34.21
CA ASP A 361 -16.40 33.43 -33.16
C ASP A 361 -15.41 33.24 -31.98
N SER A 362 -14.45 32.30 -32.10
CA SER A 362 -13.34 32.17 -31.14
C SER A 362 -12.07 32.87 -31.63
N LEU A 363 -11.28 33.34 -30.67
CA LEU A 363 -9.95 33.88 -30.91
C LEU A 363 -8.85 32.79 -30.95
N THR A 364 -9.21 31.55 -30.61
CA THR A 364 -8.33 30.37 -30.58
C THR A 364 -8.85 29.26 -31.49
N THR A 365 -8.04 28.23 -31.70
CA THR A 365 -8.46 26.97 -32.36
C THR A 365 -8.79 25.88 -31.33
N SER A 366 -9.50 24.83 -31.77
CA SER A 366 -9.91 23.74 -30.89
C SER A 366 -8.73 23.02 -30.22
N MET A 367 -7.55 23.00 -30.89
CA MET A 367 -6.33 22.37 -30.38
C MET A 367 -5.96 22.78 -28.95
N VAL A 368 -6.19 24.04 -28.54
CA VAL A 368 -5.84 24.48 -27.18
C VAL A 368 -6.71 23.75 -26.16
N ASP A 369 -8.03 23.77 -26.33
CA ASP A 369 -8.96 23.11 -25.42
C ASP A 369 -8.78 21.58 -25.46
N ASP A 370 -8.62 20.99 -26.65
CA ASP A 370 -8.49 19.54 -26.83
C ASP A 370 -7.19 18.98 -26.20
N VAL A 371 -6.05 19.66 -26.40
CA VAL A 371 -4.76 19.23 -25.81
C VAL A 371 -4.82 19.33 -24.29
N PHE A 372 -5.28 20.45 -23.75
CA PHE A 372 -5.32 20.63 -22.29
C PHE A 372 -6.35 19.72 -21.62
N TYR A 373 -7.46 19.39 -22.29
CA TYR A 373 -8.40 18.38 -21.81
C TYR A 373 -7.74 17.01 -21.67
N VAL A 374 -6.98 16.56 -22.69
CA VAL A 374 -6.24 15.29 -22.63
C VAL A 374 -5.23 15.30 -21.48
N LEU A 375 -4.41 16.35 -21.36
CA LEU A 375 -3.40 16.46 -20.31
C LEU A 375 -4.02 16.44 -18.91
N GLN A 376 -5.11 17.19 -18.71
CA GLN A 376 -5.87 17.24 -17.47
C GLN A 376 -6.44 15.86 -17.12
N SER A 377 -7.10 15.19 -18.07
CA SER A 377 -7.68 13.85 -17.87
C SER A 377 -6.62 12.85 -17.43
N CYS A 378 -5.46 12.82 -18.10
CA CYS A 378 -4.38 11.89 -17.77
C CYS A 378 -3.75 12.18 -16.41
N CYS A 379 -3.54 13.45 -16.06
CA CYS A 379 -2.98 13.83 -14.76
C CYS A 379 -3.95 13.52 -13.61
N ARG A 380 -5.25 13.78 -13.81
CA ARG A 380 -6.28 13.42 -12.82
C ARG A 380 -6.33 11.91 -12.58
N ARG A 381 -6.28 11.11 -13.64
CA ARG A 381 -6.19 9.64 -13.53
C ARG A 381 -4.93 9.20 -12.80
N SER A 382 -3.77 9.82 -13.05
CA SER A 382 -2.55 9.41 -12.33
C SER A 382 -2.62 9.68 -10.84
N ILE A 383 -3.27 10.76 -10.40
CA ILE A 383 -3.54 11.05 -8.97
C ILE A 383 -4.39 9.93 -8.37
N SER A 384 -5.41 9.48 -9.10
CA SER A 384 -6.25 8.36 -8.70
C SER A 384 -5.47 7.06 -8.49
N THR A 385 -4.28 6.84 -9.06
CA THR A 385 -3.48 5.63 -8.75
C THR A 385 -2.95 5.59 -7.31
N SER A 386 -3.05 6.70 -6.56
CA SER A 386 -2.50 6.87 -5.20
C SER A 386 -1.00 6.58 -5.08
N ASN A 387 -0.28 6.59 -6.21
CA ASN A 387 1.15 6.33 -6.28
C ASN A 387 1.90 7.58 -6.75
N ILE A 388 2.74 8.14 -5.88
CA ILE A 388 3.51 9.36 -6.17
C ILE A 388 4.41 9.21 -7.40
N ASN A 389 4.99 8.03 -7.62
CA ASN A 389 5.87 7.82 -8.77
C ASN A 389 5.07 7.84 -10.07
N SER A 390 3.88 7.26 -10.09
CA SER A 390 2.96 7.32 -11.23
C SER A 390 2.60 8.77 -11.58
N VAL A 391 2.25 9.57 -10.57
CA VAL A 391 1.94 11.00 -10.75
C VAL A 391 3.13 11.75 -11.35
N ILE A 392 4.34 11.56 -10.80
CA ILE A 392 5.57 12.23 -11.28
C ILE A 392 5.87 11.87 -12.75
N GLU A 393 5.77 10.60 -13.13
CA GLU A 393 6.06 10.14 -14.49
C GLU A 393 5.04 10.68 -15.51
N VAL A 394 3.75 10.67 -15.16
CA VAL A 394 2.68 11.20 -16.01
C VAL A 394 2.79 12.73 -16.14
N LEU A 395 3.08 13.44 -15.05
CA LEU A 395 3.35 14.89 -15.09
C LEU A 395 4.57 15.23 -15.95
N SER A 396 5.65 14.46 -15.82
CA SER A 396 6.85 14.64 -16.63
C SER A 396 6.56 14.45 -18.11
N SER A 397 5.71 13.46 -18.45
CA SER A 397 5.24 13.24 -19.82
C SER A 397 4.41 14.42 -20.34
N ALA A 398 3.50 14.97 -19.52
CA ALA A 398 2.71 16.14 -19.88
C ALA A 398 3.58 17.39 -20.14
N VAL A 399 4.56 17.65 -19.27
CA VAL A 399 5.50 18.77 -19.43
C VAL A 399 6.36 18.59 -20.69
N SER A 400 6.82 17.37 -20.96
CA SER A 400 7.59 17.06 -22.18
C SER A 400 6.78 17.31 -23.46
N LEU A 401 5.49 16.91 -23.49
CA LEU A 401 4.60 17.16 -24.61
C LEU A 401 4.32 18.66 -24.82
N LEU A 402 4.09 19.40 -23.74
CA LEU A 402 3.90 20.85 -23.78
C LEU A 402 5.15 21.56 -24.32
N GLY A 403 6.35 21.15 -23.87
CA GLY A 403 7.62 21.76 -24.28
C GLY A 403 8.10 21.34 -25.68
N GLY A 404 7.71 20.15 -26.13
CA GLY A 404 8.09 19.54 -27.41
C GLY A 404 7.00 19.69 -28.49
N GLU A 405 6.26 18.61 -28.75
CA GLU A 405 5.33 18.49 -29.89
C GLU A 405 4.27 19.60 -29.93
N TYR A 406 3.72 19.98 -28.78
CA TYR A 406 2.71 21.05 -28.72
C TYR A 406 3.30 22.43 -29.04
N ASN A 407 4.46 22.75 -28.45
CA ASN A 407 5.18 23.98 -28.75
C ASN A 407 5.63 24.05 -30.21
N GLU A 408 6.09 22.93 -30.78
CA GLU A 408 6.42 22.83 -32.20
C GLU A 408 5.20 23.10 -33.09
N ALA A 409 4.04 22.53 -32.76
CA ALA A 409 2.79 22.77 -33.48
C ALA A 409 2.36 24.25 -33.43
N LEU A 410 2.46 24.90 -32.26
CA LEU A 410 2.22 26.33 -32.10
C LEU A 410 3.20 27.18 -32.94
N GLN A 411 4.49 26.84 -32.91
CA GLN A 411 5.50 27.55 -33.69
C GLN A 411 5.33 27.35 -35.20
N GLN A 412 4.93 26.16 -35.64
CA GLN A 412 4.71 25.87 -37.05
C GLN A 412 3.60 26.76 -37.62
N LYS A 413 2.52 26.99 -36.86
CA LYS A 413 1.45 27.92 -37.23
C LYS A 413 1.91 29.38 -37.35
N MET A 414 3.00 29.76 -36.68
CA MET A 414 3.61 31.09 -36.81
C MET A 414 4.62 31.19 -37.97
N ARG A 415 5.17 30.05 -38.42
CA ARG A 415 6.20 30.02 -39.47
C ARG A 415 5.56 30.14 -40.85
N GLU A 416 5.23 31.37 -41.23
CA GLU A 416 4.80 31.70 -42.59
C GLU A 416 5.98 32.04 -43.50
N PRO A 417 6.31 31.20 -44.50
CA PRO A 417 7.37 31.52 -45.46
C PRO A 417 6.97 32.73 -46.28
N ASN A 418 7.90 33.69 -46.41
CA ASN A 418 7.70 34.97 -47.09
C ASN A 418 6.64 35.89 -46.46
N LEU A 419 6.48 35.85 -45.13
CA LEU A 419 5.56 36.72 -44.37
C LEU A 419 5.68 38.21 -44.76
N GLY A 420 6.91 38.73 -44.82
CA GLY A 420 7.17 40.11 -45.23
C GLY A 420 6.67 40.41 -46.65
N ALA A 421 6.88 39.51 -47.60
CA ALA A 421 6.42 39.70 -48.97
C ALA A 421 4.89 39.58 -49.09
N LYS A 422 4.27 38.62 -48.40
CA LYS A 422 2.80 38.47 -48.38
C LYS A 422 2.13 39.71 -47.79
N LEU A 423 2.62 40.22 -46.66
CA LEU A 423 2.08 41.43 -46.01
C LEU A 423 2.27 42.68 -46.88
N PHE A 424 3.40 42.81 -47.60
CA PHE A 424 3.68 43.96 -48.46
C PHE A 424 2.93 43.95 -49.80
N MET A 425 2.60 42.77 -50.34
CA MET A 425 2.01 42.68 -51.68
C MET A 425 0.54 43.13 -51.76
N GLY A 426 -0.16 43.24 -50.62
CA GLY A 426 -1.53 43.74 -50.54
C GLY A 426 -2.58 42.80 -51.16
N GLY A 427 -3.75 42.67 -50.53
CA GLY A 427 -4.88 41.87 -51.03
C GLY A 427 -5.54 40.97 -49.98
N ALA A 428 -6.55 40.18 -50.40
CA ALA A 428 -7.32 39.30 -49.51
C ALA A 428 -6.46 38.23 -48.78
N GLY A 429 -5.31 37.85 -49.37
CA GLY A 429 -4.34 36.95 -48.73
C GLY A 429 -3.66 37.55 -47.49
N VAL A 430 -3.51 38.89 -47.41
CA VAL A 430 -2.92 39.58 -46.26
C VAL A 430 -3.79 39.47 -45.02
N GLN A 431 -5.11 39.64 -45.20
CA GLN A 431 -6.08 39.53 -44.12
C GLN A 431 -6.12 38.10 -43.57
N LYS A 432 -6.19 37.11 -44.45
CA LYS A 432 -6.19 35.69 -44.05
C LYS A 432 -4.92 35.30 -43.29
N THR A 433 -3.74 35.64 -43.80
CA THR A 433 -2.46 35.37 -43.12
C THR A 433 -2.34 36.14 -41.80
N GLY A 434 -2.82 37.39 -41.73
CA GLY A 434 -2.87 38.16 -40.49
C GLY A 434 -3.77 37.52 -39.42
N THR A 435 -4.96 37.04 -39.81
CA THR A 435 -5.87 36.33 -38.91
C THR A 435 -5.30 35.01 -38.41
N GLU A 436 -4.65 34.22 -39.28
CA GLU A 436 -4.00 32.94 -38.90
C GLU A 436 -2.87 33.17 -37.88
N ILE A 437 -2.04 34.19 -38.08
CA ILE A 437 -0.96 34.54 -37.13
C ILE A 437 -1.52 35.08 -35.81
N ALA A 438 -2.54 35.93 -35.87
CA ALA A 438 -3.20 36.43 -34.66
C ALA A 438 -3.81 35.29 -33.85
N THR A 439 -4.45 34.32 -34.53
CA THR A 439 -5.01 33.12 -33.89
C THR A 439 -3.90 32.26 -33.26
N ALA A 440 -2.76 32.09 -33.93
CA ALA A 440 -1.62 31.35 -33.37
C ALA A 440 -1.02 32.01 -32.12
N LEU A 441 -0.94 33.35 -32.10
CA LEU A 441 -0.50 34.11 -30.93
C LEU A 441 -1.50 34.00 -29.78
N ASN A 442 -2.81 34.10 -30.06
CA ASN A 442 -3.85 33.88 -29.06
C ASN A 442 -3.79 32.45 -28.49
N ASN A 443 -3.57 31.44 -29.35
CA ASN A 443 -3.40 30.06 -28.89
C ASN A 443 -2.23 29.95 -27.91
N MET A 444 -1.10 30.61 -28.19
CA MET A 444 0.06 30.61 -27.31
C MET A 444 -0.22 31.29 -25.97
N ASP A 445 -0.86 32.46 -25.99
CA ASP A 445 -1.23 33.23 -24.79
C ASP A 445 -2.20 32.43 -23.90
N VAL A 446 -3.29 31.92 -24.49
CA VAL A 446 -4.29 31.10 -23.77
C VAL A 446 -3.66 29.80 -23.26
N SER A 447 -2.70 29.21 -23.98
CA SER A 447 -1.97 28.02 -23.51
C SER A 447 -1.15 28.30 -22.26
N CYS A 448 -0.56 29.50 -22.12
CA CYS A 448 0.16 29.87 -20.91
C CYS A 448 -0.80 29.94 -19.70
N ASP A 449 -1.98 30.54 -19.88
CA ASP A 449 -3.01 30.56 -18.85
C ASP A 449 -3.51 29.15 -18.51
N TYR A 450 -3.72 28.30 -19.51
CA TYR A 450 -4.17 26.93 -19.31
C TYR A 450 -3.13 26.06 -18.61
N ALA A 451 -1.83 26.27 -18.88
CA ALA A 451 -0.76 25.60 -18.15
C ALA A 451 -0.76 25.97 -16.66
N LEU A 452 -1.02 27.24 -16.33
CA LEU A 452 -1.15 27.67 -14.94
C LEU A 452 -2.40 27.08 -14.28
N LYS A 453 -3.54 27.06 -14.98
CA LYS A 453 -4.79 26.45 -14.49
C LYS A 453 -4.60 24.95 -14.25
N LEU A 454 -4.00 24.24 -15.19
CA LEU A 454 -3.71 22.81 -15.08
C LEU A 454 -2.84 22.52 -13.85
N ARG A 455 -1.79 23.33 -13.62
CA ARG A 455 -0.97 23.20 -12.41
C ARG A 455 -1.81 23.36 -11.14
N HIS A 456 -2.59 24.43 -11.04
CA HIS A 456 -3.42 24.69 -9.86
C HIS A 456 -4.43 23.58 -9.61
N GLU A 457 -5.10 23.10 -10.66
CA GLU A 457 -6.08 22.02 -10.52
C GLU A 457 -5.45 20.71 -10.06
N ILE A 458 -4.24 20.39 -10.54
CA ILE A 458 -3.49 19.21 -10.09
C ILE A 458 -3.07 19.36 -8.62
N GLU A 459 -2.63 20.55 -8.20
CA GLU A 459 -2.29 20.86 -6.80
C GLU A 459 -3.52 20.70 -5.87
N ASP A 460 -4.67 21.20 -6.31
CA ASP A 460 -5.94 21.11 -5.58
C ASP A 460 -6.40 19.65 -5.47
N GLN A 461 -6.39 18.89 -6.57
CA GLN A 461 -6.78 17.47 -6.58
C GLN A 461 -5.86 16.60 -5.70
N CYS A 462 -4.55 16.86 -5.71
CA CYS A 462 -3.61 16.17 -4.80
C CYS A 462 -3.92 16.45 -3.32
N SER A 463 -4.53 17.60 -3.01
CA SER A 463 -4.93 17.97 -1.66
C SER A 463 -6.26 17.34 -1.25
N GLU A 464 -7.26 17.35 -2.14
CA GLU A 464 -8.59 16.76 -1.90
C GLU A 464 -8.57 15.24 -1.75
N GLU A 465 -7.80 14.53 -2.58
CA GLU A 465 -7.66 13.06 -2.52
C GLU A 465 -7.09 12.59 -1.16
N ARG A 466 -6.41 13.48 -0.44
CA ARG A 466 -5.93 13.22 0.92
C ARG A 466 -7.04 13.22 1.97
N GLU A 467 -8.11 13.99 1.76
CA GLU A 467 -9.21 14.17 2.71
C GLU A 467 -10.37 13.19 2.50
N ASN A 468 -10.60 12.73 1.26
CA ASN A 468 -11.76 11.90 0.91
C ASN A 468 -11.63 10.39 1.21
N ARG A 469 -10.57 9.97 1.93
CA ARG A 469 -10.22 8.56 2.20
C ARG A 469 -11.09 7.90 3.27
N ALA A 470 -12.38 7.73 2.99
CA ALA A 470 -13.28 7.01 3.87
C ALA A 470 -13.64 5.62 3.29
N TRP A 471 -12.78 4.62 3.53
CA TRP A 471 -13.15 3.18 3.44
C TRP A 471 -14.45 2.82 4.16
N VAL A 472 -14.79 3.65 5.15
CA VAL A 472 -16.04 3.59 5.90
C VAL A 472 -17.26 3.61 4.98
N GLU A 473 -17.21 4.26 3.80
CA GLU A 473 -18.30 4.24 2.82
C GLU A 473 -18.38 2.93 2.03
N VAL A 474 -17.24 2.29 1.71
CA VAL A 474 -17.19 0.97 1.05
C VAL A 474 -17.70 -0.14 1.97
N LEU A 475 -17.56 0.05 3.29
CA LEU A 475 -18.13 -0.82 4.32
C LEU A 475 -19.63 -0.60 4.53
N LYS A 476 -20.24 0.50 4.03
CA LYS A 476 -21.70 0.69 4.10
C LYS A 476 -22.37 -0.38 3.24
N PRO A 477 -23.16 -1.28 3.83
CA PRO A 477 -23.75 -2.35 3.05
C PRO A 477 -24.89 -1.77 2.20
N LYS A 478 -24.84 -1.93 0.86
CA LYS A 478 -26.10 -1.94 0.09
C LYS A 478 -26.94 -3.19 0.39
N ASP A 479 -26.28 -4.26 0.86
CA ASP A 479 -26.91 -5.44 1.44
C ASP A 479 -26.14 -5.86 2.69
N ALA A 480 -26.62 -5.43 3.85
CA ALA A 480 -26.10 -5.86 5.15
C ALA A 480 -26.54 -7.30 5.40
N LYS A 481 -26.03 -8.24 4.60
CA LYS A 481 -25.75 -9.55 5.16
C LYS A 481 -24.53 -9.34 6.04
N THR A 482 -24.80 -8.96 7.30
CA THR A 482 -23.95 -9.30 8.45
C THR A 482 -23.27 -10.63 8.21
N PHE A 483 -22.12 -10.89 8.82
CA PHE A 483 -21.43 -12.19 8.83
C PHE A 483 -22.25 -13.34 9.50
N LYS A 484 -23.57 -13.35 9.31
CA LYS A 484 -24.42 -14.53 9.06
C LYS A 484 -24.13 -15.20 7.71
N GLY A 485 -22.91 -15.07 7.16
CA GLY A 485 -22.46 -15.86 6.01
C GLY A 485 -22.55 -17.36 6.26
N HIS A 486 -22.51 -17.81 7.52
CA HIS A 486 -22.50 -19.23 7.83
C HIS A 486 -23.84 -19.97 7.62
N GLU A 487 -24.97 -19.29 7.77
CA GLU A 487 -26.31 -19.88 7.59
C GLU A 487 -26.71 -19.98 6.10
N VAL A 488 -26.09 -19.15 5.26
CA VAL A 488 -26.20 -19.23 3.78
C VAL A 488 -25.23 -20.29 3.24
N LEU A 489 -24.02 -20.41 3.81
CA LEU A 489 -23.03 -21.42 3.44
C LEU A 489 -23.50 -22.86 3.69
N LEU A 490 -24.18 -23.13 4.82
CA LEU A 490 -24.77 -24.45 5.07
C LEU A 490 -25.95 -24.75 4.13
N LYS A 491 -26.77 -23.75 3.79
CA LYS A 491 -27.92 -23.92 2.89
C LYS A 491 -27.51 -24.13 1.44
N GLU A 492 -26.44 -23.52 0.95
CA GLU A 492 -25.94 -23.79 -0.40
C GLU A 492 -25.21 -25.13 -0.49
N GLU A 493 -24.46 -25.53 0.53
CA GLU A 493 -23.84 -26.86 0.59
C GLU A 493 -24.87 -28.00 0.71
N GLU A 494 -25.97 -27.80 1.46
CA GLU A 494 -27.12 -28.71 1.49
C GLU A 494 -27.90 -28.74 0.16
N ARG A 495 -28.00 -27.60 -0.55
CA ARG A 495 -28.66 -27.52 -1.86
C ARG A 495 -27.91 -28.28 -2.95
N TRP A 496 -26.57 -28.32 -2.89
CA TRP A 496 -25.74 -29.06 -3.84
C TRP A 496 -25.56 -30.55 -3.48
N ARG A 497 -25.73 -30.92 -2.21
CA ARG A 497 -25.80 -32.33 -1.77
C ARG A 497 -27.05 -33.09 -2.25
N CYS A 498 -28.05 -32.40 -2.80
CA CYS A 498 -29.25 -33.02 -3.38
C CYS A 498 -29.25 -33.09 -4.92
N VAL A 499 -28.19 -32.61 -5.59
CA VAL A 499 -28.08 -32.59 -7.07
C VAL A 499 -27.00 -33.56 -7.60
N LEU A 500 -26.24 -34.18 -6.70
CA LEU A 500 -25.41 -35.38 -6.93
C LEU A 500 -25.98 -36.53 -6.12
#